data_AF-A0A5A9PHT3-F1
#
_entry.id   AF-A0A5A9PHT3-F1
#
_cell.length_a   1.000
_cell.length_b   1.000
_cell.length_c   1.000
_cell.angle_alpha   90.00
_cell.angle_beta   90.00
_cell.angle_gamma   90.00
#
_symmetry.space_group_name_H-M   'P 1'
#
loop_
_entity.id
_entity.type
_entity.pdbx_description
1 polymer ?
#
loop_
_entity_poly.entity_id
_entity_poly.type
_entity_poly.pdbx_seq_one_letter_code
_entity_poly.pdbx_strand_id
1 'polypeptide(L)'
;MADVDELPSLLWGLDTVFSAYPKLYIIDILEMGESRQVPGVYFYKTHPVSQVDVLGTVVCKREREDFYCYGVDDSTGVINCLCWKDEKWRDQGEPATCRNSSVASGGFNIEDELKRLKETQRKSSVLEIGDLLRVRGAVKTSRGQREIKASCFYKVDDPLMAVQISRMVEMPQLYRKWYDKPFQVPGDELCAKEATGSTNFQILVSRSVLTLQEFLSEKGVARFRPYDVEFLLHPLVQNAVSDQVTEQDKDLHTGIKNIIREDTKREKYAEKGCHILHLLSSIRQRYSQNISREALQVALTFLECNSDIISTTEAHYTIL
;
A
#
# COMPACT_ATOMS: atom_id res chain seq x y z
N MET A 1 7.74 27.51 -17.15
CA MET A 1 7.85 26.23 -16.43
C MET A 1 7.87 25.16 -17.49
N ALA A 2 8.93 24.36 -17.56
CA ALA A 2 9.06 23.32 -18.58
C ALA A 2 7.84 22.39 -18.50
N ASP A 3 7.20 22.17 -19.65
CA ASP A 3 6.12 21.20 -19.84
C ASP A 3 6.75 19.83 -19.57
N VAL A 4 6.66 19.36 -18.32
CA VAL A 4 7.06 18.00 -17.98
C VAL A 4 6.02 17.12 -18.64
N ASP A 5 6.44 16.43 -19.70
CA ASP A 5 5.59 15.60 -20.53
C ASP A 5 4.78 14.66 -19.62
N GLU A 6 3.45 14.79 -19.67
CA GLU A 6 2.55 14.06 -18.77
C GLU A 6 2.70 12.56 -19.04
N LEU A 7 2.95 11.76 -18.00
CA LEU A 7 3.15 10.32 -18.15
C LEU A 7 1.93 9.70 -18.88
N PRO A 8 2.12 8.86 -19.92
CA PRO A 8 1.01 8.23 -20.61
C PRO A 8 0.09 7.46 -19.66
N SER A 9 -1.23 7.59 -19.84
CA SER A 9 -2.22 7.03 -18.91
C SER A 9 -2.15 5.51 -18.75
N LEU A 10 -1.59 4.80 -19.74
CA LEU A 10 -1.35 3.36 -19.69
C LEU A 10 -0.36 2.96 -18.59
N LEU A 11 0.53 3.87 -18.17
CA LEU A 11 1.61 3.61 -17.22
C LEU A 11 1.26 4.01 -15.79
N TRP A 12 0.15 4.72 -15.55
CA TRP A 12 -0.22 5.21 -14.21
C TRP A 12 -0.43 4.08 -13.20
N GLY A 13 -0.95 2.94 -13.66
CA GLY A 13 -1.16 1.76 -12.80
C GLY A 13 0.12 1.16 -12.22
N LEU A 14 1.29 1.53 -12.76
CA LEU A 14 2.60 1.10 -12.25
C LEU A 14 3.03 1.92 -11.02
N ASP A 15 2.46 3.12 -10.84
CA ASP A 15 2.70 3.94 -9.67
C ASP A 15 1.83 3.45 -8.50
N THR A 16 2.47 3.07 -7.40
CA THR A 16 1.78 2.59 -6.20
C THR A 16 0.88 3.66 -5.57
N VAL A 17 1.18 4.95 -5.79
CA VAL A 17 0.36 6.07 -5.34
C VAL A 17 -0.99 6.08 -6.05
N PHE A 18 -1.05 5.69 -7.33
CA PHE A 18 -2.27 5.76 -8.14
C PHE A 18 -3.39 4.86 -7.62
N SER A 19 -3.04 3.69 -7.10
CA SER A 19 -4.00 2.70 -6.58
C SER A 19 -4.29 2.85 -5.08
N ALA A 20 -3.67 3.83 -4.42
CA ALA A 20 -3.83 4.06 -3.00
C ALA A 20 -4.76 5.26 -2.71
N TYR A 21 -5.07 5.45 -1.43
CA TYR A 21 -5.59 6.71 -0.91
C TYR A 21 -4.42 7.49 -0.29
N PRO A 22 -3.61 8.21 -1.09
CA PRO A 22 -2.49 8.99 -0.57
C PRO A 22 -2.96 10.01 0.46
N LYS A 23 -2.12 10.18 1.48
CA LYS A 23 -2.32 11.13 2.56
C LYS A 23 -1.68 12.44 2.14
N LEU A 24 -2.47 13.36 1.59
CA LEU A 24 -1.98 14.66 1.11
C LEU A 24 -2.51 15.80 1.98
N TYR A 25 -1.73 16.87 2.07
CA TYR A 25 -2.18 18.14 2.63
C TYR A 25 -3.28 18.72 1.77
N ILE A 26 -4.26 19.35 2.39
CA ILE A 26 -5.38 19.94 1.66
C ILE A 26 -4.90 20.99 0.66
N ILE A 27 -3.89 21.80 1.02
CA ILE A 27 -3.33 22.79 0.08
C ILE A 27 -2.81 22.15 -1.20
N ASP A 28 -2.08 21.05 -1.09
CA ASP A 28 -1.56 20.33 -2.25
C ASP A 28 -2.73 19.76 -3.07
N ILE A 29 -3.74 19.19 -2.41
CA ILE A 29 -4.93 18.69 -3.08
C ILE A 29 -5.58 19.81 -3.88
N LEU A 30 -5.69 21.02 -3.36
CA LEU A 30 -6.28 22.18 -4.04
C LEU A 30 -5.43 22.71 -5.20
N GLU A 31 -4.10 22.56 -5.14
CA GLU A 31 -3.16 23.08 -6.13
C GLU A 31 -2.80 22.10 -7.26
N MET A 32 -3.02 20.79 -7.09
CA MET A 32 -2.72 19.79 -8.14
C MET A 32 -3.30 20.16 -9.51
N GLY A 33 -2.55 19.94 -10.57
CA GLY A 33 -3.05 20.06 -11.95
C GLY A 33 -3.93 18.87 -12.31
N GLU A 34 -5.01 19.09 -13.07
CA GLU A 34 -5.79 17.99 -13.65
C GLU A 34 -5.11 17.45 -14.91
N SER A 35 -5.15 16.13 -15.11
CA SER A 35 -4.63 15.45 -16.28
C SER A 35 -5.29 15.95 -17.57
N ARG A 36 -4.49 16.10 -18.63
CA ARG A 36 -4.99 16.39 -19.98
C ARG A 36 -5.56 15.14 -20.66
N GLN A 37 -5.14 13.95 -20.23
CA GLN A 37 -5.55 12.66 -20.81
C GLN A 37 -6.86 12.13 -20.23
N VAL A 38 -7.03 12.20 -18.90
CA VAL A 38 -8.18 11.60 -18.20
C VAL A 38 -8.74 12.56 -17.15
N PRO A 39 -9.96 13.11 -17.36
CA PRO A 39 -10.62 13.95 -16.36
C PRO A 39 -10.84 13.22 -15.03
N GLY A 40 -10.69 13.95 -13.93
CA GLY A 40 -10.78 13.40 -12.57
C GLY A 40 -9.52 12.69 -12.07
N VAL A 41 -8.43 12.71 -12.84
CA VAL A 41 -7.07 12.36 -12.36
C VAL A 41 -6.26 13.64 -12.26
N TYR A 42 -5.56 13.81 -11.14
CA TYR A 42 -4.74 14.97 -10.83
C TYR A 42 -3.29 14.57 -10.65
N PHE A 43 -2.37 15.52 -10.72
CA PHE A 43 -0.95 15.26 -10.53
C PHE A 43 -0.41 16.00 -9.31
N TYR A 44 0.07 15.23 -8.34
CA TYR A 44 1.02 15.74 -7.35
C TYR A 44 2.43 15.46 -7.87
N LYS A 45 3.12 16.50 -8.34
CA LYS A 45 4.39 16.37 -9.07
C LYS A 45 4.24 15.40 -10.25
N THR A 46 4.88 14.24 -10.19
CA THR A 46 4.83 13.21 -11.23
C THR A 46 3.80 12.10 -10.95
N HIS A 47 3.17 12.10 -9.78
CA HIS A 47 2.29 11.02 -9.35
C HIS A 47 0.84 11.30 -9.77
N PRO A 48 0.19 10.40 -10.52
CA PRO A 48 -1.23 10.49 -10.79
C PRO A 48 -2.03 10.14 -9.52
N VAL A 49 -2.99 10.99 -9.18
CA VAL A 49 -3.81 10.94 -7.97
C VAL A 49 -5.27 11.10 -8.35
N SER A 50 -6.09 10.09 -8.08
CA SER A 50 -7.54 10.14 -8.29
C SER A 50 -8.34 10.10 -6.97
N GLN A 51 -7.71 9.62 -5.90
CA GLN A 51 -8.31 9.42 -4.58
C GLN A 51 -7.36 9.92 -3.50
N VAL A 52 -7.91 10.29 -2.33
CA VAL A 52 -7.15 10.87 -1.21
C VAL A 52 -7.70 10.43 0.15
N ASP A 53 -6.83 10.42 1.17
CA ASP A 53 -7.17 10.25 2.59
C ASP A 53 -6.88 11.56 3.32
N VAL A 54 -7.91 12.25 3.81
CA VAL A 54 -7.81 13.51 4.55
C VAL A 54 -8.32 13.31 5.98
N LEU A 55 -7.63 13.94 6.93
CA LEU A 55 -8.02 14.03 8.34
C LEU A 55 -8.00 15.51 8.72
N GLY A 56 -9.10 16.01 9.26
CA GLY A 56 -9.18 17.41 9.68
C GLY A 56 -10.43 17.74 10.48
N THR A 57 -10.50 18.97 10.97
CA THR A 57 -11.60 19.46 11.79
C THR A 57 -12.74 19.94 10.89
N VAL A 58 -13.98 19.60 11.25
CA VAL A 58 -15.16 20.11 10.55
C VAL A 58 -15.34 21.58 10.90
N VAL A 59 -15.14 22.46 9.93
CA VAL A 59 -15.31 23.93 10.08
C VAL A 59 -16.59 24.44 9.43
N CYS A 60 -17.20 23.65 8.55
CA CYS A 60 -18.47 23.97 7.92
C CYS A 60 -19.33 22.71 7.81
N LYS A 61 -20.64 22.84 8.00
CA LYS A 61 -21.63 21.79 7.78
C LYS A 61 -22.76 22.33 6.94
N ARG A 62 -23.00 21.72 5.78
CA ARG A 62 -24.18 21.99 4.94
C ARG A 62 -24.91 20.69 4.68
N GLU A 63 -26.16 20.63 5.08
CA GLU A 63 -27.00 19.47 4.83
C GLU A 63 -27.72 19.60 3.49
N ARG A 64 -27.73 18.50 2.73
CA ARG A 64 -28.57 18.29 1.55
C ARG A 64 -29.46 17.07 1.78
N GLU A 65 -30.36 16.83 0.85
CA GLU A 65 -31.30 15.69 0.91
C GLU A 65 -30.54 14.36 1.04
N ASP A 66 -29.61 14.09 0.12
CA ASP A 66 -28.90 12.80 0.03
C ASP A 66 -27.52 12.75 0.68
N PHE A 67 -26.94 13.90 1.04
CA PHE A 67 -25.58 13.96 1.56
C PHE A 67 -25.34 15.15 2.49
N TYR A 68 -24.29 15.06 3.30
CA TYR A 68 -23.71 16.18 4.02
C TYR A 68 -22.50 16.71 3.26
N CYS A 69 -22.38 18.02 3.16
CA CYS A 69 -21.18 18.69 2.67
C CYS A 69 -20.46 19.30 3.88
N TYR A 70 -19.38 18.64 4.30
CA TYR A 70 -18.54 19.13 5.39
C TYR A 70 -17.33 19.90 4.83
N GLY A 71 -17.06 21.10 5.33
CA GLY A 71 -15.78 21.77 5.11
C GLY A 71 -14.78 21.23 6.13
N VAL A 72 -13.70 20.64 5.66
CA VAL A 72 -12.66 20.00 6.49
C VAL A 72 -11.39 20.83 6.44
N ASP A 73 -10.84 21.17 7.60
CA ASP A 73 -9.63 21.96 7.77
C ASP A 73 -8.51 21.11 8.41
N ASP A 74 -7.36 21.02 7.75
CA ASP A 74 -6.16 20.31 8.23
C ASP A 74 -5.02 21.26 8.62
N SER A 75 -5.30 22.55 8.78
CA SER A 75 -4.36 23.67 8.98
C SER A 75 -3.52 24.08 7.75
N THR A 76 -3.63 23.35 6.63
CA THR A 76 -3.01 23.75 5.36
C THR A 76 -4.03 24.33 4.38
N GLY A 77 -5.29 23.94 4.50
CA GLY A 77 -6.39 24.51 3.73
C GLY A 77 -7.73 23.92 4.14
N VAL A 78 -8.80 24.38 3.48
CA VAL A 78 -10.17 23.89 3.71
C VAL A 78 -10.74 23.30 2.43
N ILE A 79 -11.26 22.08 2.49
CA ILE A 79 -11.88 21.40 1.35
C ILE A 79 -13.27 20.88 1.67
N ASN A 80 -14.17 20.93 0.70
CA ASN A 80 -15.51 20.36 0.82
C ASN A 80 -15.46 18.84 0.61
N CYS A 81 -16.01 18.10 1.57
CA CYS A 81 -16.18 16.67 1.55
C CYS A 81 -17.66 16.32 1.44
N LEU A 82 -18.03 15.64 0.35
CA LEU A 82 -19.39 15.19 0.06
C LEU A 82 -19.61 13.78 0.64
N CYS A 83 -20.26 13.73 1.80
CA CYS A 83 -20.48 12.54 2.61
C CYS A 83 -21.93 12.05 2.47
N TRP A 84 -22.14 11.01 1.66
CA TRP A 84 -23.47 10.48 1.37
C TRP A 84 -24.14 9.89 2.60
N LYS A 85 -25.41 10.22 2.78
CA LYS A 85 -26.27 9.59 3.79
C LYS A 85 -26.51 8.15 3.36
N ASP A 86 -26.44 7.23 4.31
CA ASP A 86 -26.67 5.82 4.02
C ASP A 86 -28.12 5.59 3.56
N GLU A 87 -28.27 4.83 2.47
CA GLU A 87 -29.54 4.64 1.76
C GLU A 87 -30.59 3.99 2.67
N LYS A 88 -30.15 3.18 3.63
CA LYS A 88 -31.00 2.50 4.62
C LYS A 88 -31.81 3.46 5.50
N TRP A 89 -31.45 4.74 5.51
CA TRP A 89 -32.13 5.78 6.28
C TRP A 89 -33.22 6.51 5.48
N ARG A 90 -33.34 6.25 4.16
CA ARG A 90 -34.35 6.89 3.30
C ARG A 90 -35.75 6.26 3.41
N ASP A 91 -35.84 4.98 3.80
CA ASP A 91 -37.08 4.18 3.76
C ASP A 91 -37.96 4.24 5.02
N GLN A 92 -37.75 5.17 5.96
CA GLN A 92 -38.62 5.30 7.13
C GLN A 92 -39.57 6.49 7.01
N GLY A 93 -40.46 6.41 6.01
CA GLY A 93 -41.77 7.04 6.08
C GLY A 93 -42.68 6.24 7.02
N GLU A 94 -43.38 6.96 7.90
CA GLU A 94 -44.44 6.58 8.85
C GLU A 94 -44.58 5.09 9.23
N PRO A 95 -44.37 4.71 10.52
CA PRO A 95 -44.69 3.36 10.95
C PRO A 95 -46.21 3.14 10.88
N ALA A 96 -46.62 2.20 10.04
CA ALA A 96 -47.98 1.68 10.01
C ALA A 96 -48.45 1.31 11.42
N THR A 97 -49.61 1.84 11.81
CA THR A 97 -50.32 1.53 13.05
C THR A 97 -50.53 0.03 13.22
N CYS A 98 -49.81 -0.60 14.15
CA CYS A 98 -50.07 -1.96 14.60
C CYS A 98 -50.80 -1.92 15.94
N ARG A 99 -52.02 -2.48 15.96
CA ARG A 99 -52.97 -2.52 17.09
C ARG A 99 -52.47 -3.41 18.24
N ASN A 100 -52.84 -2.97 19.44
CA ASN A 100 -52.60 -3.57 20.76
C ASN A 100 -52.68 -5.10 20.84
N SER A 101 -51.71 -5.69 21.56
CA SER A 101 -51.96 -6.80 22.47
C SER A 101 -51.14 -6.61 23.75
N SER A 102 -51.87 -6.44 24.84
CA SER A 102 -51.43 -6.38 26.23
C SER A 102 -50.78 -7.68 26.70
N VAL A 103 -49.69 -7.59 27.49
CA VAL A 103 -49.48 -8.22 28.81
C VAL A 103 -48.00 -8.04 29.22
N ALA A 104 -47.78 -7.71 30.49
CA ALA A 104 -46.56 -7.18 31.08
C ALA A 104 -45.37 -8.15 31.19
N SER A 105 -44.16 -7.62 31.01
CA SER A 105 -42.95 -7.93 31.79
C SER A 105 -41.84 -6.97 31.35
N GLY A 106 -40.97 -6.52 32.27
CA GLY A 106 -39.78 -5.73 31.97
C GLY A 106 -38.71 -6.53 31.21
N GLY A 107 -39.08 -7.10 30.07
CA GLY A 107 -38.26 -7.90 29.18
C GLY A 107 -37.67 -7.02 28.08
N PHE A 108 -36.40 -7.27 27.76
CA PHE A 108 -35.68 -6.68 26.65
C PHE A 108 -36.45 -6.90 25.33
N ASN A 109 -37.01 -5.83 24.76
CA ASN A 109 -37.68 -5.84 23.46
C ASN A 109 -36.62 -5.62 22.37
N ILE A 110 -36.42 -6.62 21.52
CA ILE A 110 -35.36 -6.64 20.49
C ILE A 110 -35.62 -5.55 19.44
N GLU A 111 -36.87 -5.32 19.06
CA GLU A 111 -37.26 -4.29 18.10
C GLU A 111 -36.99 -2.87 18.65
N ASP A 112 -37.33 -2.63 19.91
CA ASP A 112 -37.06 -1.34 20.58
C ASP A 112 -35.57 -1.10 20.74
N GLU A 113 -34.80 -2.12 21.12
CA GLU A 113 -33.35 -2.00 21.24
C GLU A 113 -32.67 -1.81 19.88
N LEU A 114 -33.13 -2.52 18.84
CA LEU A 114 -32.65 -2.31 17.47
C LEU A 114 -32.95 -0.90 16.97
N LYS A 115 -34.12 -0.35 17.31
CA LYS A 115 -34.47 1.04 16.98
C LYS A 115 -33.56 2.03 17.71
N ARG A 116 -33.33 1.85 19.01
CA ARG A 116 -32.40 2.69 19.79
C ARG A 116 -30.97 2.62 19.26
N LEU A 117 -30.51 1.43 18.91
CA LEU A 117 -29.17 1.22 18.34
C LEU A 117 -29.04 1.93 16.99
N LYS A 118 -30.03 1.81 16.13
CA LYS A 118 -30.09 2.53 14.83
C LYS A 118 -30.09 4.05 15.03
N GLU A 119 -30.89 4.57 15.95
CA GLU A 119 -30.94 6.01 16.25
C GLU A 119 -29.61 6.51 16.83
N THR A 120 -28.97 5.73 17.69
CA THR A 120 -27.67 6.04 18.29
C THR A 120 -26.57 6.02 17.23
N GLN A 121 -26.58 5.01 16.36
CA GLN A 121 -25.66 4.93 15.22
C GLN A 121 -25.85 6.12 14.27
N ARG A 122 -27.10 6.51 13.98
CA ARG A 122 -27.40 7.69 13.16
C ARG A 122 -26.86 8.97 13.80
N LYS A 123 -27.16 9.19 15.08
CA LYS A 123 -26.67 10.38 15.83
C LYS A 123 -25.15 10.41 15.91
N SER A 124 -24.51 9.25 16.05
CA SER A 124 -23.05 9.13 16.06
C SER A 124 -22.41 9.33 14.69
N SER A 125 -23.14 9.10 13.61
CA SER A 125 -22.64 9.24 12.22
C SER A 125 -22.71 10.66 11.67
N VAL A 126 -23.55 11.52 12.25
CA VAL A 126 -23.64 12.94 11.87
C VAL A 126 -22.60 13.71 12.65
N LEU A 127 -21.80 14.51 11.94
CA LEU A 127 -20.74 15.31 12.53
C LEU A 127 -21.23 16.74 12.77
N GLU A 128 -20.68 17.36 13.81
CA GLU A 128 -20.89 18.78 14.12
C GLU A 128 -19.62 19.60 13.88
N ILE A 129 -19.75 20.92 13.83
CA ILE A 129 -18.60 21.83 13.72
C ILE A 129 -17.71 21.63 14.95
N GLY A 130 -16.41 21.49 14.72
CA GLY A 130 -15.40 21.16 15.73
C GLY A 130 -15.08 19.67 15.85
N ASP A 131 -15.90 18.78 15.27
CA ASP A 131 -15.59 17.35 15.26
C ASP A 131 -14.40 17.04 14.36
N LEU A 132 -13.60 16.04 14.76
CA LEU A 132 -12.54 15.49 13.93
C LEU A 132 -13.12 14.48 12.93
N LEU A 133 -12.89 14.72 11.65
CA LEU A 133 -13.40 13.92 10.55
C LEU A 133 -12.26 13.31 9.75
N ARG A 134 -12.35 12.00 9.49
CA ARG A 134 -11.53 11.35 8.45
C ARG A 134 -12.39 11.07 7.23
N VAL A 135 -11.89 11.45 6.06
CA VAL A 135 -12.54 11.23 4.76
C VAL A 135 -11.58 10.54 3.81
N ARG A 136 -12.05 9.47 3.19
CA ARG A 136 -11.43 8.83 2.02
C ARG A 136 -12.38 8.97 0.85
N GLY A 137 -11.87 9.39 -0.30
CA GLY A 137 -12.73 9.61 -1.44
C GLY A 137 -12.01 10.00 -2.71
N ALA A 138 -12.78 10.10 -3.79
CA ALA A 138 -12.29 10.57 -5.08
C ALA A 138 -12.24 12.11 -5.09
N VAL A 139 -11.17 12.66 -5.64
CA VAL A 139 -11.05 14.10 -5.88
C VAL A 139 -11.87 14.46 -7.11
N LYS A 140 -12.62 15.57 -7.05
CA LYS A 140 -13.40 16.08 -8.18
C LYS A 140 -13.31 17.59 -8.27
N THR A 141 -13.26 18.10 -9.48
CA THR A 141 -13.47 19.53 -9.76
C THR A 141 -14.91 19.73 -10.21
N SER A 142 -15.67 20.57 -9.51
CA SER A 142 -17.02 20.97 -9.89
C SER A 142 -17.09 22.49 -9.95
N ARG A 143 -17.44 23.05 -11.12
CA ARG A 143 -17.55 24.51 -11.34
C ARG A 143 -16.29 25.28 -10.91
N GLY A 144 -15.10 24.71 -11.13
CA GLY A 144 -13.82 25.30 -10.76
C GLY A 144 -13.45 25.19 -9.27
N GLN A 145 -14.27 24.53 -8.45
CA GLN A 145 -13.95 24.23 -7.05
C GLN A 145 -13.61 22.75 -6.89
N ARG A 146 -12.56 22.47 -6.12
CA ARG A 146 -12.14 21.11 -5.83
C ARG A 146 -12.83 20.59 -4.57
N GLU A 147 -13.34 19.37 -4.66
CA GLU A 147 -14.13 18.70 -3.64
C GLU A 147 -13.73 17.23 -3.54
N ILE A 148 -14.00 16.59 -2.40
CA ILE A 148 -13.79 15.16 -2.19
C ILE A 148 -15.15 14.48 -2.15
N LYS A 149 -15.41 13.58 -3.11
CA LYS A 149 -16.57 12.67 -3.04
C LYS A 149 -16.19 11.48 -2.16
N ALA A 150 -16.69 11.45 -0.93
CA ALA A 150 -16.34 10.42 0.04
C ALA A 150 -16.82 9.04 -0.41
N SER A 151 -15.91 8.07 -0.41
CA SER A 151 -16.21 6.64 -0.47
C SER A 151 -16.36 6.05 0.94
N CYS A 152 -15.64 6.61 1.91
CA CYS A 152 -15.71 6.26 3.32
C CYS A 152 -15.42 7.49 4.17
N PHE A 153 -16.19 7.69 5.24
CA PHE A 153 -15.96 8.77 6.19
C PHE A 153 -16.47 8.37 7.58
N TYR A 154 -15.83 8.88 8.63
CA TYR A 154 -16.27 8.63 10.00
C TYR A 154 -15.71 9.68 10.96
N LYS A 155 -16.46 9.92 12.05
CA LYS A 155 -16.00 10.74 13.18
C LYS A 155 -14.86 10.02 13.90
N VAL A 156 -13.78 10.74 14.15
CA VAL A 156 -12.62 10.23 14.89
C VAL A 156 -12.73 10.70 16.33
N ASP A 157 -12.76 9.77 17.27
CA ASP A 157 -12.67 10.07 18.70
C ASP A 157 -11.20 10.23 19.09
N ASP A 158 -10.76 11.46 19.33
CA ASP A 158 -9.36 11.80 19.60
C ASP A 158 -9.22 12.80 20.76
N PRO A 159 -9.67 12.44 21.98
CA PRO A 159 -9.73 13.36 23.12
C PRO A 159 -8.35 13.87 23.58
N LEU A 160 -7.27 13.15 23.23
CA LEU A 160 -5.89 13.49 23.58
C LEU A 160 -5.04 13.87 22.35
N MET A 161 -5.68 14.14 21.20
CA MET A 161 -5.03 14.54 19.95
C MET A 161 -3.97 13.55 19.44
N ALA A 162 -3.99 12.29 19.86
CA ALA A 162 -2.99 11.29 19.51
C ALA A 162 -3.00 10.99 18.01
N VAL A 163 -4.20 10.92 17.40
CA VAL A 163 -4.36 10.67 15.96
C VAL A 163 -3.89 11.87 15.15
N GLN A 164 -4.26 13.09 15.56
CA GLN A 164 -3.81 14.33 14.91
C GLN A 164 -2.28 14.49 14.98
N ILE A 165 -1.68 14.32 16.17
CA ILE A 165 -0.22 14.42 16.35
C ILE A 165 0.50 13.35 15.52
N SER A 166 0.01 12.11 15.54
CA SER A 166 0.57 11.03 14.71
C SER A 166 0.54 11.38 13.23
N ARG A 167 -0.59 11.96 12.76
CA ARG A 167 -0.72 12.43 11.36
C ARG A 167 0.30 13.52 11.05
N MET A 168 0.47 14.52 11.91
CA MET A 168 1.44 15.61 11.71
C MET A 168 2.89 15.10 11.61
N VAL A 169 3.25 14.05 12.35
CA VAL A 169 4.60 13.44 12.30
C VAL A 169 4.75 12.55 11.06
N GLU A 170 3.71 11.81 10.69
CA GLU A 170 3.73 10.88 9.55
C GLU A 170 3.78 11.62 8.20
N MET A 171 3.00 12.68 8.04
CA MET A 171 2.81 13.39 6.77
C MET A 171 4.14 13.84 6.11
N PRO A 172 5.04 14.57 6.79
CA PRO A 172 6.33 14.95 6.21
C PRO A 172 7.20 13.75 5.78
N GLN A 173 7.10 12.64 6.51
CA GLN A 173 7.86 11.43 6.16
C GLN A 173 7.32 10.78 4.89
N LEU A 174 6.00 10.75 4.70
CA LEU A 174 5.38 10.21 3.49
C LEU A 174 5.76 11.03 2.27
N TYR A 175 5.70 12.36 2.38
CA TYR A 175 6.12 13.26 1.32
C TYR A 175 7.58 13.01 0.93
N ARG A 176 8.51 13.09 1.89
CA ARG A 176 9.94 12.91 1.62
C ARG A 176 10.29 11.53 1.07
N LYS A 177 9.64 10.47 1.58
CA LYS A 177 9.99 9.09 1.21
C LYS A 177 9.35 8.65 -0.11
N TRP A 178 8.15 9.14 -0.42
CA TRP A 178 7.32 8.62 -1.50
C TRP A 178 6.88 9.71 -2.48
N TYR A 179 6.11 10.71 -2.03
CA TYR A 179 5.42 11.64 -2.95
C TYR A 179 6.33 12.69 -3.60
N ASP A 180 7.43 13.05 -2.93
CA ASP A 180 8.39 14.03 -3.44
C ASP A 180 9.37 13.42 -4.44
N LYS A 181 9.49 12.09 -4.46
CA LYS A 181 10.42 11.38 -5.34
C LYS A 181 9.74 11.14 -6.67
N PRO A 182 10.35 11.53 -7.79
CA PRO A 182 9.72 11.33 -9.09
C PRO A 182 9.44 9.85 -9.32
N PHE A 183 8.25 9.55 -9.84
CA PHE A 183 7.94 8.21 -10.30
C PHE A 183 8.78 7.90 -11.54
N GLN A 184 9.57 6.83 -11.46
CA GLN A 184 10.38 6.33 -12.57
C GLN A 184 9.73 5.07 -13.12
N VAL A 185 9.42 5.07 -14.42
CA VAL A 185 8.88 3.89 -15.08
C VAL A 185 9.96 2.82 -15.06
N PRO A 186 9.66 1.58 -14.65
CA PRO A 186 10.69 0.55 -14.51
C PRO A 186 11.42 0.13 -15.80
N GLY A 187 11.07 0.70 -16.95
CA GLY A 187 11.76 0.51 -18.23
C GLY A 187 13.04 1.35 -18.40
N ASP A 188 13.21 2.44 -17.66
CA ASP A 188 14.41 3.30 -17.77
C ASP A 188 15.65 2.67 -17.11
N GLU A 189 15.48 1.77 -16.15
CA GLU A 189 16.61 1.09 -15.48
C GLU A 189 17.21 -0.06 -16.29
N LEU A 190 16.53 -0.58 -17.32
CA LEU A 190 17.09 -1.63 -18.18
C LEU A 190 18.28 -1.14 -19.02
N CYS A 191 18.46 0.17 -19.15
CA CYS A 191 19.62 0.77 -19.82
C CYS A 191 20.70 1.26 -18.84
N ALA A 192 20.41 1.29 -17.53
CA ALA A 192 21.35 1.70 -16.49
C ALA A 192 21.90 0.44 -15.80
N LYS A 193 23.14 0.10 -16.14
CA LYS A 193 23.93 -0.97 -15.52
C LYS A 193 23.75 -0.96 -13.99
N GLU A 194 23.34 -2.11 -13.45
CA GLU A 194 23.53 -2.56 -12.07
C GLU A 194 23.58 -1.43 -11.03
N ALA A 195 22.44 -0.76 -10.80
CA ALA A 195 22.28 0.06 -9.62
C ALA A 195 21.94 -0.84 -8.43
N THR A 196 22.93 -1.03 -7.56
CA THR A 196 22.85 -1.65 -6.24
C THR A 196 21.86 -0.89 -5.36
N GLY A 197 20.58 -1.26 -5.44
CA GLY A 197 19.52 -0.68 -4.60
C GLY A 197 18.09 -0.81 -5.12
N SER A 198 17.86 -1.36 -6.31
CA SER A 198 16.50 -1.58 -6.82
C SER A 198 15.76 -2.59 -5.93
N THR A 199 14.71 -2.15 -5.24
CA THR A 199 13.95 -3.00 -4.30
C THR A 199 13.37 -4.19 -5.05
N ASN A 200 13.42 -5.39 -4.47
CA ASN A 200 12.90 -6.65 -5.05
C ASN A 200 11.49 -6.48 -5.66
N PHE A 201 10.64 -5.66 -5.05
CA PHE A 201 9.31 -5.32 -5.56
C PHE A 201 9.32 -4.62 -6.92
N GLN A 202 10.21 -3.65 -7.17
CA GLN A 202 10.27 -2.96 -8.47
C GLN A 202 10.65 -3.92 -9.58
N ILE A 203 11.65 -4.77 -9.34
CA ILE A 203 12.07 -5.81 -10.29
C ILE A 203 10.91 -6.77 -10.61
N LEU A 204 10.15 -7.17 -9.59
CA LEU A 204 8.99 -8.06 -9.76
C LEU A 204 7.88 -7.39 -10.56
N VAL A 205 7.59 -6.11 -10.32
CA VAL A 205 6.62 -5.34 -11.09
C VAL A 205 7.06 -5.23 -12.55
N SER A 206 8.32 -4.88 -12.82
CA SER A 206 8.87 -4.83 -14.19
C SER A 206 8.72 -6.17 -14.91
N ARG A 207 9.12 -7.27 -14.28
CA ARG A 207 9.03 -8.62 -14.86
C ARG A 207 7.58 -9.03 -15.07
N SER A 208 6.68 -8.67 -14.17
CA SER A 208 5.24 -8.93 -14.30
C SER A 208 4.65 -8.19 -15.50
N VAL A 209 5.00 -6.91 -15.69
CA VAL A 209 4.56 -6.11 -16.83
C VAL A 209 5.06 -6.71 -18.14
N LEU A 210 6.35 -7.05 -18.22
CA LEU A 210 6.93 -7.67 -19.41
C LEU A 210 6.26 -9.00 -19.74
N THR A 211 6.06 -9.87 -18.74
CA THR A 211 5.41 -11.17 -18.92
C THR A 211 3.98 -11.02 -19.45
N LEU A 212 3.22 -10.06 -18.92
CA LEU A 212 1.87 -9.76 -19.40
C LEU A 212 1.88 -9.16 -20.80
N GLN A 213 2.76 -8.20 -21.08
CA GLN A 213 2.86 -7.58 -22.40
C GLN A 213 3.20 -8.59 -23.49
N GLU A 214 4.17 -9.48 -23.23
CA GLU A 214 4.56 -10.55 -24.14
C GLU A 214 3.39 -11.50 -24.41
N PHE A 215 2.74 -12.01 -23.35
CA PHE A 215 1.61 -12.91 -23.49
C PHE A 215 0.44 -12.29 -24.26
N LEU A 216 0.06 -11.05 -23.92
CA LEU A 216 -1.06 -10.36 -24.58
C LEU A 216 -0.77 -10.09 -26.06
N SER A 217 0.49 -9.74 -26.39
CA SER A 217 0.93 -9.52 -27.75
C SER A 217 0.97 -10.83 -28.55
N GLU A 218 1.55 -11.89 -27.98
CA GLU A 218 1.67 -13.21 -28.63
C GLU A 218 0.30 -13.85 -28.88
N LYS A 219 -0.63 -13.72 -27.93
CA LYS A 219 -1.98 -14.31 -28.03
C LYS A 219 -3.01 -13.39 -28.68
N GLY A 220 -2.63 -12.15 -29.05
CA GLY A 220 -3.54 -11.18 -29.66
C GLY A 220 -4.75 -10.84 -28.80
N VAL A 221 -4.58 -10.82 -27.47
CA VAL A 221 -5.69 -10.64 -26.52
C VAL A 221 -5.99 -9.16 -26.37
N ALA A 222 -7.13 -8.71 -26.92
CA ALA A 222 -7.54 -7.31 -26.85
C ALA A 222 -8.27 -6.94 -25.54
N ARG A 223 -8.88 -7.92 -24.85
CA ARG A 223 -9.63 -7.72 -23.60
C ARG A 223 -9.45 -8.93 -22.69
N PHE A 224 -9.19 -8.66 -21.42
CA PHE A 224 -9.07 -9.67 -20.39
C PHE A 224 -9.54 -9.09 -19.06
N ARG A 225 -9.88 -9.95 -18.10
CA ARG A 225 -10.16 -9.58 -16.71
C ARG A 225 -8.93 -9.95 -15.88
N PRO A 226 -8.68 -9.30 -14.73
CA PRO A 226 -7.45 -9.52 -13.95
C PRO A 226 -7.19 -11.00 -13.63
N TYR A 227 -8.22 -11.76 -13.25
CA TYR A 227 -8.11 -13.19 -12.94
C TYR A 227 -7.82 -14.07 -14.17
N ASP A 228 -8.08 -13.59 -15.39
CA ASP A 228 -7.77 -14.32 -16.62
C ASP A 228 -6.25 -14.37 -16.88
N VAL A 229 -5.44 -13.53 -16.22
CA VAL A 229 -3.97 -13.45 -16.40
C VAL A 229 -3.18 -13.62 -15.10
N GLU A 230 -3.87 -13.72 -13.96
CA GLU A 230 -3.26 -13.84 -12.63
C GLU A 230 -2.30 -15.05 -12.54
N PHE A 231 -2.66 -16.17 -13.16
CA PHE A 231 -1.84 -17.38 -13.17
C PHE A 231 -0.47 -17.18 -13.85
N LEU A 232 -0.35 -16.22 -14.79
CA LEU A 232 0.92 -15.90 -15.46
C LEU A 232 1.93 -15.27 -14.52
N LEU A 233 1.45 -14.63 -13.44
CA LEU A 233 2.29 -13.96 -12.45
C LEU A 233 2.71 -14.89 -11.31
N HIS A 234 2.03 -16.03 -11.15
CA HIS A 234 2.26 -16.97 -10.06
C HIS A 234 3.72 -17.47 -9.94
N PRO A 235 4.44 -17.78 -11.04
CA PRO A 235 5.85 -18.15 -10.99
C PRO A 235 6.77 -17.03 -10.47
N LEU A 236 6.43 -15.77 -10.74
CA LEU A 236 7.20 -14.62 -10.27
C LEU A 236 7.02 -14.40 -8.77
N VAL A 237 5.79 -14.62 -8.26
CA VAL A 237 5.45 -14.47 -6.84
C VAL A 237 6.05 -15.60 -5.98
N GLN A 238 6.06 -16.85 -6.46
CA GLN A 238 6.60 -17.98 -5.70
C GLN A 238 8.12 -17.88 -5.50
N ASN A 239 8.86 -17.40 -6.49
CA ASN A 239 10.31 -17.18 -6.37
C ASN A 239 10.62 -16.05 -5.36
N ALA A 240 9.84 -14.97 -5.36
CA ALA A 240 10.01 -13.85 -4.42
C ALA A 240 9.80 -14.25 -2.94
N VAL A 241 8.86 -15.16 -2.67
CA VAL A 241 8.60 -15.64 -1.30
C VAL A 241 9.73 -16.54 -0.81
N SER A 242 10.31 -17.38 -1.67
CA SER A 242 11.47 -18.20 -1.31
C SER A 242 12.67 -17.35 -0.92
N ASP A 243 12.94 -16.27 -1.65
CA ASP A 243 14.09 -15.39 -1.40
C ASP A 243 13.94 -14.59 -0.09
N GLN A 244 12.75 -14.06 0.19
CA GLN A 244 12.48 -13.31 1.43
C GLN A 244 12.54 -14.18 2.68
N VAL A 245 12.10 -15.45 2.59
CA VAL A 245 12.17 -16.40 3.70
C VAL A 245 13.64 -16.72 4.05
N THR A 246 14.51 -16.83 3.05
CA THR A 246 15.94 -17.08 3.29
C THR A 246 16.69 -15.87 3.83
N GLU A 247 16.37 -14.63 3.41
CA GLU A 247 17.01 -13.41 3.93
C GLU A 247 16.63 -13.12 5.41
N GLN A 248 15.49 -13.60 5.89
CA GLN A 248 15.04 -13.39 7.27
C GLN A 248 15.41 -14.56 8.22
N ASP A 249 15.93 -15.67 7.69
CA ASP A 249 16.27 -16.87 8.47
C ASP A 249 17.63 -16.71 9.19
N LYS A 250 17.58 -16.14 10.40
CA LYS A 250 18.75 -15.92 11.25
C LYS A 250 19.44 -17.21 11.68
N ASP A 251 18.72 -18.31 11.78
CA ASP A 251 19.28 -19.59 12.23
C ASP A 251 20.09 -20.23 11.09
N LEU A 252 19.56 -20.16 9.86
CA LEU A 252 20.30 -20.56 8.66
C LEU A 252 21.57 -19.74 8.47
N HIS A 253 21.48 -18.41 8.59
CA HIS A 253 22.65 -17.53 8.49
C HIS A 253 23.72 -17.83 9.53
N THR A 254 23.30 -18.05 10.78
CA THR A 254 24.22 -18.43 11.86
C THR A 254 24.89 -19.78 11.57
N GLY A 255 24.12 -20.74 11.06
CA GLY A 255 24.63 -22.05 10.65
C GLY A 255 25.68 -21.98 9.55
N ILE A 256 25.43 -21.19 8.50
CA ILE A 256 26.37 -20.96 7.40
C ILE A 256 27.68 -20.35 7.93
N LYS A 257 27.60 -19.28 8.74
CA LYS A 257 28.78 -18.63 9.33
C LYS A 257 29.62 -19.58 10.19
N ASN A 258 28.96 -20.40 11.01
CA ASN A 258 29.65 -21.36 11.88
C ASN A 258 30.39 -22.43 11.07
N ILE A 259 29.77 -22.98 10.02
CA ILE A 259 30.40 -23.99 9.16
C ILE A 259 31.62 -23.40 8.45
N ILE A 260 31.49 -22.21 7.84
CA ILE A 260 32.60 -21.55 7.15
C ILE A 260 33.74 -21.25 8.14
N ARG A 261 33.41 -20.76 9.35
CA ARG A 261 34.40 -20.45 10.40
C ARG A 261 35.13 -21.70 10.90
N GLU A 262 34.44 -22.82 11.05
CA GLU A 262 35.05 -24.09 11.48
C GLU A 262 35.91 -24.69 10.38
N ASP A 263 35.42 -24.70 9.14
CA ASP A 263 36.10 -25.38 8.05
C ASP A 263 37.30 -24.58 7.52
N THR A 264 37.26 -23.24 7.56
CA THR A 264 38.42 -22.39 7.20
C THR A 264 39.61 -22.58 8.14
N LYS A 265 39.42 -23.12 9.34
CA LYS A 265 40.52 -23.49 10.26
C LYS A 265 41.27 -24.76 9.83
N ARG A 266 40.72 -25.54 8.90
CA ARG A 266 41.37 -26.76 8.39
C ARG A 266 42.33 -26.37 7.27
N GLU A 267 43.56 -26.89 7.29
CA GLU A 267 44.59 -26.60 6.26
C GLU A 267 44.07 -26.74 4.83
N LYS A 268 43.18 -27.71 4.59
CA LYS A 268 42.58 -27.97 3.27
C LYS A 268 41.77 -26.80 2.70
N TYR A 269 41.18 -25.95 3.54
CA TYR A 269 40.29 -24.86 3.13
C TYR A 269 40.84 -23.47 3.52
N ALA A 270 42.01 -23.40 4.14
CA ALA A 270 42.61 -22.17 4.65
C ALA A 270 43.00 -21.17 3.56
N GLU A 271 43.42 -21.64 2.38
CA GLU A 271 43.85 -20.76 1.28
C GLU A 271 42.73 -20.40 0.30
N LYS A 272 41.82 -21.34 -0.01
CA LYS A 272 40.78 -21.16 -1.05
C LYS A 272 39.38 -20.99 -0.50
N GLY A 273 39.13 -21.29 0.77
CA GLY A 273 37.80 -21.29 1.37
C GLY A 273 36.98 -22.55 1.06
N CYS A 274 35.72 -22.49 1.46
CA CYS A 274 34.78 -23.61 1.36
C CYS A 274 33.99 -23.55 0.05
N HIS A 275 33.97 -24.64 -0.71
CA HIS A 275 33.17 -24.74 -1.93
C HIS A 275 31.67 -24.81 -1.64
N ILE A 276 30.84 -24.20 -2.49
CA ILE A 276 29.37 -24.14 -2.31
C ILE A 276 28.72 -25.53 -2.13
N LEU A 277 29.16 -26.55 -2.87
CA LEU A 277 28.62 -27.90 -2.73
C LEU A 277 28.97 -28.55 -1.38
N HIS A 278 30.15 -28.22 -0.84
CA HIS A 278 30.55 -28.67 0.50
C HIS A 278 29.69 -27.99 1.57
N LEU A 279 29.47 -26.68 1.44
CA LEU A 279 28.56 -25.93 2.31
C LEU A 279 27.14 -26.51 2.26
N LEU A 280 26.60 -26.75 1.07
CA LEU A 280 25.28 -27.36 0.90
C LEU A 280 25.18 -28.72 1.59
N SER A 281 26.19 -29.58 1.44
CA SER A 281 26.20 -30.89 2.10
C SER A 281 26.29 -30.77 3.63
N SER A 282 27.13 -29.86 4.14
CA SER A 282 27.34 -29.65 5.58
C SER A 282 26.11 -29.05 6.26
N ILE A 283 25.43 -28.12 5.61
CA ILE A 283 24.20 -27.48 6.10
C ILE A 283 23.04 -28.49 6.10
N ARG A 284 22.93 -29.33 5.06
CA ARG A 284 21.92 -30.39 5.03
C ARG A 284 22.09 -31.41 6.14
N GLN A 285 23.34 -31.70 6.51
CA GLN A 285 23.65 -32.63 7.59
C GLN A 285 23.43 -32.03 8.99
N ARG A 286 23.74 -30.75 9.20
CA ARG A 286 23.76 -30.13 10.54
C ARG A 286 22.55 -29.29 10.89
N TYR A 287 21.81 -28.78 9.89
CA TYR A 287 20.73 -27.83 10.10
C TYR A 287 19.41 -28.29 9.47
N SER A 288 19.35 -28.45 8.14
CA SER A 288 18.10 -28.82 7.47
C SER A 288 18.32 -29.58 6.17
N GLN A 289 17.82 -30.81 6.11
CA GLN A 289 17.96 -31.70 4.95
C GLN A 289 17.31 -31.16 3.67
N ASN A 290 16.34 -30.23 3.79
CA ASN A 290 15.50 -29.76 2.70
C ASN A 290 15.98 -28.46 2.04
N ILE A 291 17.16 -27.95 2.39
CA ILE A 291 17.70 -26.73 1.78
C ILE A 291 18.08 -26.99 0.31
N SER A 292 17.54 -26.19 -0.62
CA SER A 292 17.91 -26.21 -2.03
C SER A 292 19.23 -25.47 -2.28
N ARG A 293 19.85 -25.69 -3.44
CA ARG A 293 21.11 -24.99 -3.79
C ARG A 293 20.83 -23.49 -3.98
N GLU A 294 19.68 -23.17 -4.52
CA GLU A 294 19.21 -21.83 -4.85
C GLU A 294 18.98 -21.04 -3.55
N ALA A 295 18.32 -21.65 -2.55
CA ALA A 295 18.15 -21.05 -1.22
C ALA A 295 19.48 -20.77 -0.53
N LEU A 296 20.46 -21.67 -0.66
CA LEU A 296 21.81 -21.45 -0.13
C LEU A 296 22.52 -20.31 -0.86
N GLN A 297 22.37 -20.19 -2.18
CA GLN A 297 22.98 -19.11 -2.96
C GLN A 297 22.45 -17.74 -2.53
N VAL A 298 21.14 -17.62 -2.29
CA VAL A 298 20.52 -16.38 -1.80
C VAL A 298 21.05 -16.01 -0.42
N ALA A 299 21.10 -16.98 0.51
CA ALA A 299 21.65 -16.74 1.85
C ALA A 299 23.15 -16.34 1.82
N LEU A 300 23.96 -16.97 0.97
CA LEU A 300 25.38 -16.60 0.81
C LEU A 300 25.54 -15.19 0.23
N THR A 301 24.71 -14.83 -0.76
CA THR A 301 24.71 -13.49 -1.36
C THR A 301 24.34 -12.44 -0.30
N PHE A 302 23.32 -12.71 0.52
CA PHE A 302 22.93 -11.83 1.62
C PHE A 302 24.06 -11.65 2.65
N LEU A 303 24.74 -12.73 3.04
CA LEU A 303 25.87 -12.67 3.98
C LEU A 303 27.06 -11.90 3.40
N GLU A 304 27.33 -12.04 2.11
CA GLU A 304 28.39 -11.29 1.41
C GLU A 304 28.06 -9.79 1.32
N CYS A 305 26.81 -9.42 1.00
CA CYS A 305 26.36 -8.03 1.03
C CYS A 305 26.48 -7.38 2.43
N ASN A 306 26.35 -8.17 3.50
CA ASN A 306 26.53 -7.71 4.88
C ASN A 306 27.98 -7.75 5.35
N SER A 307 28.94 -8.07 4.47
CA SER A 307 30.36 -8.22 4.81
C SER A 307 30.64 -9.26 5.89
N ASP A 308 29.79 -10.28 6.02
CA ASP A 308 30.01 -11.39 6.95
C ASP A 308 30.94 -12.47 6.37
N ILE A 309 30.96 -12.60 5.04
CA ILE A 309 31.77 -13.55 4.28
C ILE A 309 32.27 -12.89 2.98
N ILE A 310 33.27 -13.49 2.32
CA ILE A 310 33.78 -13.08 1.00
C ILE A 310 33.83 -14.28 0.07
N SER A 311 33.42 -14.10 -1.19
CA SER A 311 33.73 -15.04 -2.27
C SER A 311 35.18 -14.88 -2.75
N THR A 312 35.97 -15.96 -2.70
CA THR A 312 37.38 -15.95 -3.14
C THR A 312 37.52 -16.33 -4.63
N THR A 313 36.57 -17.12 -5.15
CA THR A 313 36.46 -17.57 -6.54
C THR A 313 34.98 -17.86 -6.85
N GLU A 314 34.63 -18.17 -8.11
CA GLU A 314 33.25 -18.39 -8.63
C GLU A 314 32.38 -19.38 -7.83
N ALA A 315 32.94 -20.14 -6.88
CA ALA A 315 32.17 -21.08 -6.05
C ALA A 315 32.75 -21.32 -4.65
N HIS A 316 33.66 -20.47 -4.14
CA HIS A 316 34.27 -20.65 -2.82
C HIS A 316 34.08 -19.43 -1.92
N TYR A 317 33.83 -19.69 -0.63
CA TYR A 317 33.53 -18.68 0.38
C TYR A 317 34.43 -18.81 1.61
N THR A 318 34.91 -17.68 2.12
CA THR A 318 35.67 -17.55 3.37
C THR A 318 35.00 -16.56 4.31
N ILE A 319 35.24 -16.70 5.61
CA ILE A 319 34.79 -15.70 6.58
C ILE A 319 35.77 -14.52 6.61
N LEU A 320 35.24 -13.31 6.81
CA LEU A 320 36.03 -12.12 7.18
C LEU A 320 36.45 -12.16 8.66
#